data_AF-A0A9P7H4J8-F1
#
_entry.id   AF-A0A9P7H4J8-F1
#
_cell.length_a   1.000
_cell.length_b   1.000
_cell.length_c   1.000
_cell.angle_alpha   90.00
_cell.angle_beta   90.00
_cell.angle_gamma   90.00
#
_symmetry.space_group_name_H-M   'P 1'
#
loop_
_entity.id
_entity.type
_entity.pdbx_description
1 polymer ?
#
loop_
_entity_poly.entity_id
_entity_poly.type
_entity_poly.pdbx_seq_one_letter_code
_entity_poly.pdbx_strand_id
1 'polypeptide(L)'
;MYYWSDINAGSRLTLILQVSENERPSTKWSDAKLGFVIYVPKLMIYQPAQFGEVFKEQLLEAFDKKEPSKSLPIHSTTGDEWADVGVDESEEQTAKTSITGNKQPAVDYLPDPSTMPKPGSLLQNAPYHLFMRASGSNNIEIECSHSQTLEVLAEYLKRWTRINPSHTNKPPAVEIRLNHITSGFGLENDRLTLICENRYGNPFTISATMILNLVEGVFGYERVYGDSSSWHYRRDTPFKKR
;
A
#
# COMPACT_ATOMS: atom_id res chain seq x y z
N MET A 1 12.33 41.17 9.75
CA MET A 1 11.80 41.35 8.39
C MET A 1 11.92 39.98 7.72
N TYR A 2 10.82 39.21 7.72
CA TYR A 2 10.81 37.83 7.22
C TYR A 2 10.55 37.87 5.72
N TYR A 3 11.56 37.53 4.92
CA TYR A 3 11.37 37.26 3.50
C TYR A 3 10.92 35.81 3.35
N TRP A 4 9.63 35.62 3.13
CA TRP A 4 9.12 34.44 2.46
C TRP A 4 9.33 34.68 0.97
N SER A 5 10.40 34.12 0.40
CA SER A 5 10.53 34.03 -1.05
C SER A 5 9.71 32.83 -1.51
N ASP A 6 8.75 33.12 -2.38
CA ASP A 6 7.82 32.22 -3.03
C ASP A 6 8.45 30.87 -3.44
N ILE A 7 7.83 29.77 -3.04
CA ILE A 7 8.09 28.45 -3.62
C ILE A 7 7.53 28.48 -5.04
N ASN A 8 8.41 28.74 -6.00
CA ASN A 8 8.12 28.75 -7.42
C ASN A 8 7.50 27.41 -7.84
N ALA A 9 6.43 27.47 -8.65
CA ALA A 9 5.78 26.31 -9.27
C ALA A 9 6.75 25.61 -10.23
N GLY A 10 7.60 24.74 -9.69
CA GLY A 10 8.67 24.08 -10.43
C GLY A 10 9.83 23.57 -9.59
N SER A 11 9.68 23.39 -8.27
CA SER A 11 10.71 22.80 -7.41
C SER A 11 11.03 21.38 -7.87
N ARG A 12 12.22 21.17 -8.44
CA ARG A 12 12.74 19.86 -8.85
C ARG A 12 13.57 19.28 -7.71
N LEU A 13 13.19 18.08 -7.25
CA LEU A 13 13.99 17.31 -6.32
C LEU A 13 14.89 16.34 -7.09
N THR A 14 16.20 16.45 -6.91
CA THR A 14 17.16 15.55 -7.56
C THR A 14 17.41 14.34 -6.66
N LEU A 15 17.18 13.14 -7.18
CA LEU A 15 17.49 11.87 -6.53
C LEU A 15 18.60 11.16 -7.31
N ILE A 16 19.64 10.70 -6.61
CA ILE A 16 20.85 10.11 -7.20
C ILE A 16 21.05 8.74 -6.57
N LEU A 17 20.90 7.69 -7.36
CA LEU A 17 21.18 6.34 -6.90
C LEU A 17 22.68 6.05 -6.97
N GLN A 18 23.22 5.52 -5.88
CA GLN A 18 24.58 4.97 -5.82
C GLN A 18 24.56 3.60 -5.17
N VAL A 19 25.46 2.73 -5.59
CA VAL A 19 25.69 1.46 -4.90
C VAL A 19 26.54 1.76 -3.68
N SER A 20 26.05 1.37 -2.51
CA SER A 20 26.75 1.52 -1.24
C SER A 20 27.99 0.62 -1.21
N GLU A 21 29.11 1.15 -0.70
CA GLU A 21 30.28 0.33 -0.35
C GLU A 21 29.99 -0.55 0.87
N ASN A 22 29.03 -0.14 1.70
CA ASN A 22 28.57 -0.87 2.89
C ASN A 22 27.27 -1.62 2.60
N GLU A 23 27.04 -2.73 3.31
CA GLU A 23 25.82 -3.55 3.17
C GLU A 23 24.52 -2.86 3.61
N ARG A 24 24.59 -1.63 4.15
CA ARG A 24 23.42 -0.93 4.70
C ARG A 24 22.81 0.07 3.70
N PRO A 25 21.48 0.05 3.52
CA PRO A 25 20.77 1.08 2.77
C PRO A 25 20.86 2.41 3.51
N SER A 26 21.04 3.52 2.80
CA SER A 26 20.93 4.84 3.42
C SER A 26 20.59 5.94 2.42
N THR A 27 20.08 7.07 2.89
CA THR A 27 19.84 8.29 2.11
C THR A 27 20.49 9.47 2.80
N LYS A 28 21.15 10.34 2.03
CA LYS A 28 21.81 11.55 2.53
C LYS A 28 21.65 12.70 1.55
N TRP A 29 21.51 13.92 2.06
CA TRP A 29 21.62 15.12 1.22
C TRP A 29 23.08 15.33 0.79
N SER A 30 23.29 15.72 -0.47
CA SER A 30 24.59 16.09 -1.00
C SER A 30 24.55 17.52 -1.54
N ASP A 31 25.20 18.45 -0.86
CA ASP A 31 25.32 19.85 -1.30
C ASP A 31 26.06 19.96 -2.63
N ALA A 32 27.06 19.11 -2.86
CA ALA A 32 27.83 19.08 -4.11
C ALA A 32 26.98 18.69 -5.32
N LYS A 33 25.96 17.84 -5.12
CA LYS A 33 25.10 17.34 -6.20
C LYS A 33 23.70 17.96 -6.18
N LEU A 34 23.44 18.87 -5.24
CA LEU A 34 22.16 19.54 -5.02
C LEU A 34 20.98 18.55 -5.03
N GLY A 35 21.11 17.46 -4.28
CA GLY A 35 20.13 16.39 -4.28
C GLY A 35 20.38 15.30 -3.24
N PHE A 36 19.42 14.40 -3.11
CA PHE A 36 19.54 13.23 -2.25
C PHE A 36 20.29 12.13 -2.95
N VAL A 37 21.30 11.59 -2.26
CA VAL A 37 22.00 10.37 -2.67
C VAL A 37 21.39 9.19 -1.92
N ILE A 38 20.80 8.27 -2.67
CA ILE A 38 20.21 7.03 -2.19
C ILE A 38 21.23 5.92 -2.42
N TYR A 39 21.76 5.38 -1.33
CA TYR A 39 22.71 4.29 -1.31
C TYR A 39 21.98 2.96 -1.21
N VAL A 40 22.08 2.16 -2.27
CA VAL A 40 21.50 0.81 -2.36
C VAL A 40 22.57 -0.23 -2.04
N PRO A 41 22.31 -1.22 -1.18
CA PRO A 41 23.27 -2.27 -0.85
C PRO A 41 23.72 -3.08 -2.07
N LYS A 42 24.97 -3.57 -2.05
CA LYS A 42 25.51 -4.48 -3.08
C LYS A 42 25.08 -5.95 -2.90
N LEU A 43 24.15 -6.23 -1.99
CA LEU A 43 23.68 -7.57 -1.68
C LEU A 43 22.56 -8.03 -2.62
N MET A 44 22.37 -9.34 -2.75
CA MET A 44 21.17 -9.89 -3.40
C MET A 44 19.95 -9.59 -2.51
N ILE A 45 19.12 -8.66 -2.97
CA ILE A 45 17.94 -8.20 -2.24
C ILE A 45 16.72 -8.98 -2.76
N TYR A 46 16.17 -9.85 -1.92
CA TYR A 46 14.96 -10.62 -2.25
C TYR A 46 13.66 -9.80 -2.11
N GLN A 47 13.67 -8.75 -1.27
CA GLN A 47 12.52 -7.86 -1.05
C GLN A 47 12.96 -6.39 -1.01
N PRO A 48 12.98 -5.67 -2.14
CA PRO A 48 13.40 -4.26 -2.18
C PRO A 48 12.53 -3.32 -1.33
N ALA A 49 11.26 -3.67 -1.13
CA ALA A 49 10.32 -2.89 -0.33
C ALA A 49 10.71 -2.76 1.15
N GLN A 50 11.52 -3.69 1.70
CA GLN A 50 11.94 -3.65 3.11
C GLN A 50 12.77 -2.40 3.46
N PHE A 51 13.35 -1.73 2.45
CA PHE A 51 14.14 -0.52 2.65
C PHE A 51 13.31 0.77 2.53
N GLY A 52 12.02 0.66 2.17
CA GLY A 52 11.14 1.81 1.95
C GLY A 52 11.02 2.69 3.20
N GLU A 53 10.79 2.10 4.37
CA GLU A 53 10.69 2.84 5.63
C GLU A 53 12.03 3.49 6.01
N VAL A 54 13.15 2.79 5.83
CA VAL A 54 14.50 3.35 6.11
C VAL A 54 14.78 4.58 5.26
N PHE A 55 14.48 4.53 3.96
CA PHE A 55 14.68 5.67 3.07
C PHE A 55 13.72 6.82 3.39
N LYS A 56 12.47 6.51 3.71
CA LYS A 56 11.44 7.49 4.07
C LYS A 56 11.81 8.25 5.34
N GLU A 57 12.20 7.54 6.40
CA GLU A 57 12.63 8.16 7.66
C GLU A 57 13.84 9.08 7.45
N GLN A 58 14.86 8.61 6.73
CA GLN A 58 16.09 9.39 6.50
C GLN A 58 15.88 10.60 5.58
N LEU A 59 14.96 10.49 4.60
CA LEU A 59 14.56 11.61 3.77
C LEU A 59 13.86 12.68 4.60
N LEU A 60 12.92 12.28 5.46
CA LEU A 60 12.19 13.20 6.34
C LEU A 60 13.13 13.85 7.37
N GLU A 61 14.01 13.07 8.00
CA GLU A 61 15.02 13.58 8.94
C GLU A 61 15.93 14.64 8.31
N ALA A 62 16.24 14.50 7.01
CA ALA A 62 17.06 15.48 6.30
C ALA A 62 16.34 16.82 6.08
N PHE A 63 15.01 16.85 6.05
CA PHE A 63 14.23 18.10 6.01
C PHE A 63 14.03 18.72 7.40
N ASP A 64 14.17 17.93 8.47
CA ASP A 64 13.94 18.35 9.85
C ASP A 64 15.18 18.95 10.56
N LYS A 65 16.36 18.98 9.90
CA LYS A 65 17.60 19.42 10.57
C LYS A 65 17.66 20.94 10.85
N LYS A 66 17.38 21.29 12.12
CA LYS A 66 18.08 22.34 12.88
C LYS A 66 19.31 21.72 13.58
N GLU A 67 20.51 21.94 13.05
CA GLU A 67 21.88 21.79 13.64
C GLU A 67 22.23 20.52 14.49
N PRO A 68 23.51 20.08 14.53
CA PRO A 68 23.87 18.70 14.82
C PRO A 68 24.09 18.40 16.31
N SER A 69 23.46 17.35 16.83
CA SER A 69 23.83 16.75 18.11
C SER A 69 24.31 15.31 17.93
N LYS A 70 25.64 15.16 18.03
CA LYS A 70 26.43 14.04 18.58
C LYS A 70 25.83 12.62 18.55
N SER A 71 26.52 11.75 17.82
CA SER A 71 26.50 10.28 17.96
C SER A 71 26.75 9.83 19.40
N LEU A 72 26.11 8.74 19.84
CA LEU A 72 26.63 7.77 20.83
C LEU A 72 25.75 6.48 20.79
N PRO A 73 26.16 5.36 21.41
CA PRO A 73 26.52 4.13 20.70
C PRO A 73 25.46 3.02 20.72
N ILE A 74 25.68 2.04 19.85
CA ILE A 74 25.02 0.73 19.85
C ILE A 74 25.30 0.03 21.18
N HIS A 75 24.24 -0.36 21.90
CA HIS A 75 24.31 -1.43 22.89
C HIS A 75 23.41 -2.59 22.43
N SER A 76 24.05 -3.69 22.05
CA SER A 76 23.41 -5.00 22.03
C SER A 76 23.25 -5.47 23.47
N THR A 77 22.05 -5.85 23.88
CA THR A 77 21.83 -6.84 24.94
C THR A 77 20.49 -7.52 24.70
N THR A 78 20.59 -8.81 24.36
CA THR A 78 19.72 -9.89 24.83
C THR A 78 19.07 -9.65 26.18
N GLY A 79 17.84 -10.16 26.36
CA GLY A 79 17.29 -10.50 27.66
C GLY A 79 15.87 -10.01 27.88
N ASP A 80 14.98 -10.96 28.15
CA ASP A 80 13.69 -10.79 28.81
C ASP A 80 13.76 -9.78 29.97
N GLU A 81 12.75 -8.93 30.15
CA GLU A 81 12.06 -8.76 31.44
C GLU A 81 10.96 -7.68 31.38
N TRP A 82 9.73 -8.18 31.52
CA TRP A 82 8.57 -7.66 32.25
C TRP A 82 8.61 -6.26 32.89
N ALA A 83 7.54 -5.51 32.65
CA ALA A 83 6.96 -4.56 33.61
C ALA A 83 5.44 -4.61 33.35
N ASP A 84 4.63 -5.40 34.07
CA ASP A 84 4.15 -5.20 35.45
C ASP A 84 3.90 -3.73 35.82
N VAL A 85 2.62 -3.31 35.76
CA VAL A 85 2.02 -2.48 36.81
C VAL A 85 0.49 -2.70 36.85
N GLY A 86 0.00 -3.21 37.98
CA GLY A 86 -1.20 -2.66 38.65
C GLY A 86 -2.53 -3.39 38.44
N VAL A 87 -2.76 -4.40 39.28
CA VAL A 87 -4.09 -4.96 39.57
C VAL A 87 -4.85 -4.03 40.50
N ASP A 88 -6.13 -3.78 40.21
CA ASP A 88 -7.16 -3.63 41.26
C ASP A 88 -8.48 -4.21 40.74
N GLU A 89 -8.90 -5.30 41.39
CA GLU A 89 -10.21 -5.94 41.26
C GLU A 89 -11.20 -5.23 42.20
N SER A 90 -12.43 -4.96 41.75
CA SER A 90 -13.66 -5.42 42.44
C SER A 90 -14.95 -5.12 41.67
N GLU A 91 -15.62 -6.22 41.30
CA GLU A 91 -17.04 -6.59 41.53
C GLU A 91 -18.23 -5.80 40.92
N GLU A 92 -18.87 -6.49 39.95
CA GLU A 92 -20.30 -6.84 39.80
C GLU A 92 -21.43 -5.81 40.04
N GLN A 93 -22.28 -5.59 39.00
CA GLN A 93 -23.65 -6.18 38.94
C GLN A 93 -24.45 -5.83 37.66
N THR A 94 -25.02 -6.90 37.09
CA THR A 94 -26.18 -7.10 36.20
C THR A 94 -27.16 -5.96 35.87
N ALA A 95 -27.52 -5.83 34.57
CA ALA A 95 -28.92 -5.82 34.09
C ALA A 95 -29.02 -6.00 32.55
N LYS A 96 -29.98 -6.84 32.13
CA LYS A 96 -30.32 -7.23 30.75
C LYS A 96 -30.85 -6.05 29.92
N THR A 97 -30.52 -5.97 28.62
CA THR A 97 -31.49 -5.66 27.54
C THR A 97 -30.92 -6.11 26.19
N SER A 98 -31.73 -6.92 25.50
CA SER A 98 -31.59 -7.40 24.14
C SER A 98 -31.73 -6.29 23.10
N ILE A 99 -30.71 -6.09 22.23
CA ILE A 99 -30.88 -5.43 20.93
C ILE A 99 -30.04 -6.16 19.88
N THR A 100 -30.73 -6.69 18.88
CA THR A 100 -30.21 -7.17 17.60
C THR A 100 -29.41 -6.09 16.89
N GLY A 101 -28.10 -6.22 16.89
CA GLY A 101 -27.18 -5.50 16.01
C GLY A 101 -25.92 -6.33 15.96
N ASN A 102 -25.59 -6.87 14.79
CA ASN A 102 -24.39 -7.67 14.58
C ASN A 102 -23.16 -6.74 14.65
N LYS A 103 -22.86 -6.21 15.85
CA LYS A 103 -21.56 -5.65 16.18
C LYS A 103 -20.64 -6.86 16.36
N GLN A 104 -19.55 -6.91 15.60
CA GLN A 104 -18.46 -7.83 15.93
C GLN A 104 -18.17 -7.68 17.44
N PRO A 105 -18.07 -8.78 18.19
CA PRO A 105 -17.78 -8.69 19.62
C PRO A 105 -16.47 -7.91 19.79
N ALA A 106 -16.47 -6.93 20.68
CA ALA A 106 -15.22 -6.35 21.15
C ALA A 106 -14.39 -7.52 21.70
N VAL A 107 -13.25 -7.78 21.05
CA VAL A 107 -12.41 -8.92 21.40
C VAL A 107 -11.61 -8.48 22.61
N ASP A 108 -12.20 -8.67 23.80
CA ASP A 108 -11.59 -8.26 25.08
C ASP A 108 -10.39 -9.16 25.45
N TYR A 109 -10.28 -10.34 24.82
CA TYR A 109 -9.20 -11.32 25.03
C TYR A 109 -8.63 -11.80 23.70
N LEU A 110 -7.31 -11.94 23.62
CA LEU A 110 -6.63 -12.43 22.42
C LEU A 110 -7.12 -13.86 22.08
N PRO A 111 -7.48 -14.15 20.81
CA PRO A 111 -7.94 -15.48 20.41
C PRO A 111 -6.81 -16.51 20.48
N ASP A 112 -7.15 -17.75 20.84
CA ASP A 112 -6.20 -18.87 20.83
C ASP A 112 -5.79 -19.19 19.38
N PRO A 113 -4.48 -19.21 19.05
CA PRO A 113 -3.99 -19.56 17.73
C PRO A 113 -4.48 -20.90 17.19
N SER A 114 -4.76 -21.87 18.05
CA SER A 114 -5.25 -23.19 17.66
C SER A 114 -6.70 -23.17 17.12
N THR A 115 -7.46 -22.12 17.47
CA THR A 115 -8.86 -21.93 17.11
C THR A 115 -9.06 -20.97 15.94
N MET A 116 -7.99 -20.32 15.48
CA MET A 116 -8.08 -19.33 14.41
C MET A 116 -8.38 -20.02 13.05
N PRO A 117 -9.22 -19.40 12.20
CA PRO A 117 -9.42 -19.87 10.84
C PRO A 117 -8.10 -19.88 10.06
N LYS A 118 -8.01 -20.76 9.07
CA LYS A 118 -6.86 -20.77 8.15
C LYS A 118 -6.69 -19.39 7.51
N PRO A 119 -5.46 -18.89 7.29
CA PRO A 119 -5.22 -17.57 6.72
C PRO A 119 -6.03 -17.28 5.44
N GLY A 120 -6.05 -18.22 4.49
CA GLY A 120 -6.83 -18.07 3.25
C GLY A 120 -8.36 -18.01 3.43
N SER A 121 -8.90 -18.40 4.59
CA SER A 121 -10.32 -18.26 4.92
C SER A 121 -10.67 -16.93 5.61
N LEU A 122 -9.67 -16.21 6.15
CA LEU A 122 -9.88 -14.94 6.83
C LEU A 122 -10.33 -13.84 5.86
N LEU A 123 -9.92 -13.92 4.60
CA LEU A 123 -10.15 -12.91 3.58
C LEU A 123 -11.37 -13.19 2.68
N GLN A 124 -12.00 -14.36 2.83
CA GLN A 124 -13.15 -14.79 2.02
C GLN A 124 -14.46 -14.11 2.42
N ASN A 125 -14.54 -13.61 3.65
CA ASN A 125 -15.72 -12.94 4.18
C ASN A 125 -15.46 -11.45 4.38
N ALA A 126 -16.53 -10.66 4.43
CA ALA A 126 -16.41 -9.25 4.75
C ALA A 126 -15.78 -9.08 6.16
N PRO A 127 -14.91 -8.09 6.38
CA PRO A 127 -14.60 -6.97 5.47
C PRO A 127 -13.70 -7.33 4.30
N TYR A 128 -14.08 -6.89 3.10
CA TYR A 128 -13.22 -6.97 1.92
C TYR A 128 -12.30 -5.75 1.84
N HIS A 129 -11.04 -5.99 1.50
CA HIS A 129 -10.03 -4.95 1.37
C HIS A 129 -9.55 -4.84 -0.07
N LEU A 130 -9.48 -3.61 -0.58
CA LEU A 130 -8.97 -3.31 -1.91
C LEU A 130 -7.92 -2.21 -1.83
N PHE A 131 -6.78 -2.46 -2.43
CA PHE A 131 -5.65 -1.53 -2.52
C PHE A 131 -5.42 -1.21 -3.98
N MET A 132 -5.41 0.08 -4.32
CA MET A 132 -5.12 0.55 -5.67
C MET A 132 -3.90 1.45 -5.63
N ARG A 133 -2.95 1.22 -6.52
CA ARG A 133 -1.73 2.03 -6.67
C ARG A 133 -1.56 2.40 -8.14
N ALA A 134 -1.35 3.68 -8.42
CA ALA A 134 -1.06 4.21 -9.75
C ALA A 134 0.42 4.63 -9.81
N SER A 135 1.11 4.14 -10.82
CA SER A 135 2.49 4.53 -11.12
C SER A 135 2.51 5.29 -12.44
N GLY A 136 2.55 6.62 -12.33
CA GLY A 136 2.39 7.53 -13.46
C GLY A 136 1.01 7.41 -14.13
N SER A 137 0.94 7.74 -15.43
CA SER A 137 -0.31 7.72 -16.21
C SER A 137 -0.60 6.37 -16.89
N ASN A 138 0.31 5.40 -16.78
CA ASN A 138 0.36 4.25 -17.67
C ASN A 138 0.33 2.90 -16.95
N ASN A 139 0.40 2.89 -15.62
CA ASN A 139 0.39 1.68 -14.84
C ASN A 139 -0.52 1.85 -13.62
N ILE A 140 -1.45 0.92 -13.46
CA ILE A 140 -2.30 0.81 -12.27
C ILE A 140 -2.30 -0.63 -11.78
N GLU A 141 -2.04 -0.81 -10.50
CA GLU A 141 -2.10 -2.09 -9.80
C GLU A 141 -3.26 -2.06 -8.80
N ILE A 142 -4.04 -3.14 -8.76
CA ILE A 142 -5.17 -3.30 -7.88
C ILE A 142 -5.04 -4.66 -7.20
N GLU A 143 -4.93 -4.66 -5.89
CA GLU A 143 -4.91 -5.85 -5.05
C GLU A 143 -6.24 -5.92 -4.30
N CYS A 144 -6.86 -7.10 -4.24
CA CYS A 144 -8.15 -7.26 -3.58
C CYS A 144 -8.24 -8.60 -2.86
N SER A 145 -8.80 -8.58 -1.66
CA SER A 145 -9.04 -9.79 -0.88
C SER A 145 -10.20 -10.65 -1.42
N HIS A 146 -11.06 -10.05 -2.26
CA HIS A 146 -12.19 -10.71 -2.91
C HIS A 146 -11.93 -10.86 -4.41
N SER A 147 -11.49 -12.05 -4.82
CA SER A 147 -11.11 -12.39 -6.20
C SER A 147 -12.17 -12.07 -7.24
N GLN A 148 -13.44 -12.37 -6.96
CA GLN A 148 -14.54 -12.15 -7.91
C GLN A 148 -14.73 -10.67 -8.24
N THR A 149 -14.38 -9.75 -7.32
CA THR A 149 -14.39 -8.31 -7.64
C THR A 149 -13.39 -7.99 -8.76
N LEU A 150 -12.19 -8.57 -8.71
CA LEU A 150 -11.17 -8.35 -9.74
C LEU A 150 -11.49 -9.04 -11.06
N GLU A 151 -12.13 -10.21 -11.03
CA GLU A 151 -12.62 -10.90 -12.23
C GLU A 151 -13.63 -10.03 -12.98
N VAL A 152 -14.67 -9.55 -12.27
CA VAL A 152 -15.71 -8.68 -12.86
C VAL A 152 -15.10 -7.38 -13.37
N LEU A 153 -14.17 -6.78 -12.62
CA LEU A 153 -13.50 -5.56 -13.05
C LEU A 153 -12.64 -5.81 -14.30
N ALA A 154 -11.89 -6.92 -14.36
CA ALA A 154 -11.07 -7.28 -15.51
C ALA A 154 -11.92 -7.52 -16.76
N GLU A 155 -13.04 -8.24 -16.64
CA GLU A 155 -13.97 -8.48 -17.74
C GLU A 155 -14.61 -7.19 -18.24
N TYR A 156 -15.06 -6.33 -17.32
CA TYR A 156 -15.60 -5.02 -17.67
C TYR A 156 -14.58 -4.19 -18.45
N LEU A 157 -13.35 -4.07 -17.94
CA LEU A 157 -12.30 -3.29 -18.58
C LEU A 157 -11.92 -3.87 -19.95
N LYS A 158 -11.79 -5.20 -20.08
CA LYS A 158 -11.54 -5.87 -21.37
C LYS A 158 -12.62 -5.56 -22.40
N ARG A 159 -13.89 -5.57 -22.00
CA ARG A 159 -15.03 -5.26 -22.88
C ARG A 159 -14.99 -3.83 -23.43
N TRP A 160 -14.50 -2.88 -22.62
CA TRP A 160 -14.47 -1.46 -22.99
C TRP A 160 -13.10 -0.97 -23.46
N THR A 161 -12.09 -1.83 -23.51
CA THR A 161 -10.74 -1.48 -23.99
C THR A 161 -10.76 -1.30 -25.50
N ARG A 162 -10.22 -0.17 -25.96
CA ARG A 162 -10.08 0.12 -27.39
C ARG A 162 -8.93 -0.67 -27.99
N ILE A 163 -9.03 -0.94 -29.29
CA ILE A 163 -7.92 -1.45 -30.07
C ILE A 163 -6.94 -0.30 -30.34
N ASN A 164 -5.65 -0.57 -30.23
CA ASN A 164 -4.61 0.39 -30.60
C ASN A 164 -4.43 0.41 -32.13
N PRO A 165 -4.79 1.53 -32.82
CA PRO A 165 -4.67 1.62 -34.26
C PRO A 165 -3.22 1.81 -34.74
N SER A 166 -2.27 2.13 -33.85
CA SER A 166 -0.88 2.42 -34.22
C SER A 166 -0.05 1.17 -34.54
N HIS A 167 -0.57 -0.03 -34.23
CA HIS A 167 0.10 -1.30 -34.51
C HIS A 167 -0.68 -2.07 -35.58
N THR A 168 0.05 -2.64 -36.55
CA THR A 168 -0.50 -3.50 -37.61
C THR A 168 -1.27 -4.71 -37.06
N ASN A 169 -0.83 -5.24 -35.91
CA ASN A 169 -1.47 -6.37 -35.23
C ASN A 169 -2.68 -5.97 -34.36
N LYS A 170 -3.04 -4.68 -34.31
CA LYS A 170 -4.23 -4.18 -33.60
C LYS A 170 -4.39 -4.74 -32.16
N PRO A 171 -3.36 -4.69 -31.29
CA PRO A 171 -3.47 -5.15 -29.92
C PRO A 171 -4.39 -4.21 -29.11
N PRO A 172 -4.94 -4.67 -27.96
CA PRO A 172 -5.63 -3.79 -27.03
C PRO A 172 -4.75 -2.60 -26.60
N ALA A 173 -5.36 -1.43 -26.44
CA ALA A 173 -4.68 -0.20 -26.00
C ALA A 173 -4.17 -0.27 -24.56
N VAL A 174 -4.84 -1.06 -23.72
CA VAL A 174 -4.46 -1.34 -22.34
C VAL A 174 -4.29 -2.84 -22.20
N GLU A 175 -3.13 -3.25 -21.71
CA GLU A 175 -2.91 -4.63 -21.31
C GLU A 175 -3.48 -4.86 -19.91
N ILE A 176 -4.33 -5.88 -19.78
CA ILE A 176 -5.07 -6.19 -18.54
C ILE A 176 -4.66 -7.59 -18.09
N ARG A 177 -3.91 -7.68 -16.99
CA ARG A 177 -3.41 -8.94 -16.42
C ARG A 177 -4.05 -9.20 -15.07
N LEU A 178 -4.81 -10.29 -14.97
CA LEU A 178 -5.32 -10.79 -13.70
C LEU A 178 -4.43 -11.94 -13.23
N ASN A 179 -3.80 -11.77 -12.07
CA ASN A 179 -2.94 -12.78 -11.46
C ASN A 179 -3.63 -13.28 -10.19
N HIS A 180 -4.03 -14.55 -10.22
CA HIS A 180 -4.49 -15.25 -9.02
C HIS A 180 -3.26 -15.74 -8.26
N ILE A 181 -3.04 -15.26 -7.04
CA ILE A 181 -1.86 -15.65 -6.28
C ILE A 181 -2.20 -16.89 -5.45
N THR A 182 -1.61 -18.02 -5.83
CA THR A 182 -1.63 -19.24 -5.01
C THR A 182 -0.34 -19.29 -4.19
N SER A 183 -0.33 -18.78 -2.96
CA SER A 183 0.84 -18.90 -2.08
C SER A 183 0.44 -19.28 -0.67
N GLY A 184 1.07 -20.32 -0.12
CA GLY A 184 0.67 -21.02 1.11
C GLY A 184 0.90 -20.26 2.42
N PHE A 185 1.06 -18.94 2.40
CA PHE A 185 1.32 -18.12 3.59
C PHE A 185 0.68 -16.72 3.49
N GLY A 186 -0.65 -16.67 3.42
CA GLY A 186 -1.46 -15.57 3.97
C GLY A 186 -1.38 -14.18 3.32
N LEU A 187 -0.61 -13.98 2.25
CA LEU A 187 -0.60 -12.75 1.44
C LEU A 187 -1.46 -12.93 0.19
N GLU A 188 -2.67 -13.47 0.38
CA GLU A 188 -3.54 -14.05 -0.65
C GLU A 188 -4.48 -13.01 -1.27
N ASN A 189 -3.95 -11.84 -1.64
CA ASN A 189 -4.74 -10.90 -2.44
C ASN A 189 -4.46 -11.14 -3.92
N ASP A 190 -5.52 -11.39 -4.68
CA ASP A 190 -5.43 -11.43 -6.12
C ASP A 190 -5.07 -10.05 -6.65
N ARG A 191 -4.38 -10.01 -7.79
CA ARG A 191 -3.84 -8.77 -8.35
C ARG A 191 -4.27 -8.55 -9.79
N LEU A 192 -4.91 -7.42 -10.05
CA LEU A 192 -5.20 -6.92 -11.39
C LEU A 192 -4.18 -5.81 -11.73
N THR A 193 -3.50 -5.95 -12.86
CA THR A 193 -2.52 -4.97 -13.35
C THR A 193 -2.95 -4.46 -14.72
N LEU A 194 -2.95 -3.13 -14.86
CA LEU A 194 -3.31 -2.42 -16.08
C LEU A 194 -2.07 -1.68 -16.59
N ILE A 195 -1.68 -1.91 -17.84
CA ILE A 195 -0.46 -1.33 -18.42
C ILE A 195 -0.76 -0.74 -19.80
N CYS A 196 -0.37 0.52 -20.01
CA CYS A 196 -0.28 1.14 -21.32
C CYS A 196 1.20 1.21 -21.73
N GLU A 197 1.56 0.57 -22.86
CA GLU A 197 2.93 0.70 -23.37
C GLU A 197 3.21 2.15 -23.80
N ASN A 198 4.28 2.74 -23.28
CA ASN A 198 4.67 4.12 -23.59
C ASN A 198 6.02 4.19 -24.33
N ARG A 199 6.18 3.43 -25.40
CA ARG A 199 7.46 3.42 -26.13
C ARG A 199 7.61 4.59 -27.09
N TYR A 200 6.51 5.15 -27.61
CA TYR A 200 6.55 6.26 -28.60
C TYR A 200 5.31 7.16 -28.52
N GLY A 201 5.14 7.92 -27.43
CA GLY A 201 4.11 8.96 -27.35
C GLY A 201 2.68 8.41 -27.45
N ASN A 202 2.43 7.26 -26.81
CA ASN A 202 1.13 6.61 -26.85
C ASN A 202 0.06 7.55 -26.25
N PRO A 203 -1.04 7.88 -26.96
CA PRO A 203 -2.08 8.77 -26.43
C PRO A 203 -2.94 8.12 -25.34
N PHE A 204 -2.81 6.80 -25.12
CA PHE A 204 -3.63 6.10 -24.14
C PHE A 204 -3.06 6.24 -22.73
N THR A 205 -3.87 6.82 -21.85
CA THR A 205 -3.63 6.91 -20.41
C THR A 205 -4.68 6.10 -19.67
N ILE A 206 -4.29 5.51 -18.54
CA ILE A 206 -5.24 4.81 -17.67
C ILE A 206 -5.78 5.80 -16.66
N SER A 207 -7.08 6.07 -16.72
CA SER A 207 -7.73 6.96 -15.76
C SER A 207 -7.94 6.25 -14.44
N ALA A 208 -7.14 6.61 -13.43
CA ALA A 208 -7.36 6.15 -12.06
C ALA A 208 -8.78 6.50 -11.59
N THR A 209 -9.23 7.73 -11.86
CA THR A 209 -10.56 8.22 -11.49
C THR A 209 -11.70 7.35 -12.01
N MET A 210 -11.58 6.79 -13.21
CA MET A 210 -12.58 5.86 -13.74
C MET A 210 -12.69 4.60 -12.88
N ILE A 211 -11.55 4.03 -12.48
CA ILE A 211 -11.50 2.82 -11.66
C ILE A 211 -12.02 3.10 -10.26
N LEU A 212 -11.63 4.23 -9.65
CA LEU A 212 -12.12 4.64 -8.34
C LEU A 212 -13.66 4.76 -8.34
N ASN A 213 -14.26 5.33 -9.40
CA ASN A 213 -15.71 5.40 -9.54
C ASN A 213 -16.39 4.03 -9.66
N LEU A 214 -15.75 3.04 -10.31
CA LEU A 214 -16.27 1.67 -10.34
C LEU A 214 -16.22 1.03 -8.94
N VAL A 215 -15.10 1.21 -8.23
CA VAL A 215 -14.88 0.70 -6.87
C VAL A 215 -15.91 1.28 -5.89
N GLU A 216 -16.11 2.59 -5.91
CA GLU A 216 -17.03 3.29 -5.01
C GLU A 216 -18.50 3.15 -5.45
N GLY A 217 -18.80 3.44 -6.71
CA GLY A 217 -20.19 3.55 -7.19
C GLY A 217 -20.83 2.22 -7.60
N VAL A 218 -20.05 1.26 -8.09
CA VAL A 218 -20.58 -0.02 -8.59
C VAL A 218 -20.36 -1.14 -7.57
N PHE A 219 -19.12 -1.27 -7.08
CA PHE A 219 -18.80 -2.29 -6.10
C PHE A 219 -19.11 -1.88 -4.65
N GLY A 220 -19.37 -0.59 -4.40
CA GLY A 220 -19.78 -0.08 -3.09
C GLY A 220 -18.70 -0.26 -2.02
N TYR A 221 -17.42 -0.13 -2.39
CA TYR A 221 -16.36 -0.04 -1.40
C TYR A 221 -16.28 1.39 -0.86
N GLU A 222 -15.95 1.52 0.42
CA GLU A 222 -15.76 2.80 1.08
C GLU A 222 -14.26 3.11 1.19
N ARG A 223 -13.89 4.36 0.90
CA ARG A 223 -12.48 4.78 0.96
C ARG A 223 -12.06 4.98 2.41
N VAL A 224 -11.07 4.22 2.86
CA VAL A 224 -10.47 4.32 4.20
C VAL A 224 -9.27 5.25 4.21
N TYR A 225 -8.48 5.23 3.14
CA TYR A 225 -7.29 6.07 2.99
C TYR A 225 -7.08 6.42 1.51
N GLY A 226 -6.44 7.55 1.24
CA GLY A 226 -6.05 7.92 -0.10
C GLY A 226 -4.99 9.01 -0.11
N ASP A 227 -4.01 8.87 -1.00
CA ASP A 227 -3.02 9.88 -1.34
C ASP A 227 -3.07 10.18 -2.86
N SER A 228 -2.02 10.82 -3.39
CA SER A 228 -1.94 11.20 -4.81
C SER A 228 -1.86 10.02 -5.79
N SER A 229 -1.50 8.84 -5.31
CA SER A 229 -1.17 7.67 -6.14
C SER A 229 -1.65 6.33 -5.56
N SER A 230 -2.10 6.29 -4.31
CA SER A 230 -2.53 5.08 -3.62
C SER A 230 -3.86 5.31 -2.92
N TRP A 231 -4.76 4.34 -3.02
CA TRP A 231 -6.08 4.37 -2.40
C TRP A 231 -6.41 3.04 -1.75
N HIS A 232 -6.89 3.10 -0.51
CA HIS A 232 -7.28 1.93 0.25
C HIS A 232 -8.77 1.98 0.52
N TYR A 233 -9.40 0.83 0.28
CA TYR A 233 -10.83 0.66 0.28
C TYR A 233 -11.21 -0.51 1.18
N ARG A 234 -12.35 -0.38 1.84
CA ARG A 234 -12.93 -1.41 2.68
C ARG A 234 -14.41 -1.54 2.37
N ARG A 235 -14.91 -2.77 2.34
CA ARG A 235 -16.33 -3.08 2.21
C ARG A 235 -16.75 -4.04 3.30
N ASP A 236 -17.53 -3.55 4.25
CA ASP A 236 -18.04 -4.34 5.38
C ASP A 236 -19.28 -5.17 5.03
N THR A 237 -19.93 -4.88 3.90
CA THR A 237 -21.14 -5.59 3.47
C THR A 237 -20.84 -6.71 2.48
N PRO A 238 -21.22 -7.96 2.76
CA PRO A 238 -20.98 -9.07 1.84
C PRO A 238 -21.76 -8.87 0.53
N PHE A 239 -21.24 -9.40 -0.58
CA PHE A 239 -21.99 -9.46 -1.82
C PHE A 239 -23.17 -10.42 -1.69
N LYS A 240 -24.35 -10.00 -2.14
CA LYS A 240 -25.51 -10.90 -2.22
C LYS A 240 -25.28 -11.87 -3.37
N LYS A 241 -25.40 -13.17 -3.12
CA LYS A 241 -25.43 -14.17 -4.19
C LYS A 241 -26.63 -13.88 -5.09
N ARG A 242 -26.40 -13.88 -6.40
CA ARG A 242 -27.44 -13.70 -7.41
C ARG A 242 -27.93 -15.07 -7.88
#